data_AF-A0A9P9IA67-F1
#
_entry.id   AF-A0A9P9IA67-F1
#
_cell.length_a   1.000
_cell.length_b   1.000
_cell.length_c   1.000
_cell.angle_alpha   90.00
_cell.angle_beta   90.00
_cell.angle_gamma   90.00
#
_symmetry.space_group_name_H-M   'P 1'
#
loop_
_entity.id
_entity.type
_entity.pdbx_description
1 polymer ?
#
loop_
_entity_poly.entity_id
_entity_poly.type
_entity_poly.pdbx_seq_one_letter_code
_entity_poly.pdbx_strand_id
1 'polypeptide(L)'
;MVLLCRRCSPSGAVGIRSGTNAVRSHFRGQHKLRGKQLEQVLGFVASQAAKHTLNDPHTAELPGDHSLPIEGLPLLRGFRCTEPQCRFLTINKNNMLAHPAGADHELRKGDGRARWEPVILQSFCRGRYARYWIVDDSNSSESSDSSSSSTAASTPQSQLTQKGHSTSGSAVLQMVQGCEAEIKREADERRRLAEDEAVKAIDRESRWVGFMKWSAHLPKKARPMLLKAGQPPVSKAAEARLWSEEEAKANRRLRQLSASFTRVMTRCRKRLDRVPDDTLEWLASVDPAKPNGKPFGDKQERETMDRYCLCFERYLCYCVRVWALGRKKAKREHKARFTGAQWDALGEVVRRLDVVAAAAERDGEKMAEKGAEEEEEEDLDRKELDKAVFDFCICSLKQKLGRKSYDNPLLHFTAVLGIDRAGEGWIPSHSHTRFLAGFLWCGRVLMLEG
;
A
#
# COMPACT_ATOMS: atom_id res chain seq x y z
N MET A 1 21.91 -27.44 22.24
CA MET A 1 22.25 -27.26 20.80
C MET A 1 21.02 -26.79 20.03
N VAL A 2 21.17 -25.99 18.96
CA VAL A 2 20.04 -25.53 18.13
C VAL A 2 20.09 -26.24 16.77
N LEU A 3 18.94 -26.71 16.27
CA LEU A 3 18.85 -27.33 14.94
C LEU A 3 18.80 -26.26 13.84
N LEU A 4 19.67 -26.35 12.83
CA LEU A 4 19.70 -25.44 11.68
C LEU A 4 19.31 -26.15 10.39
N CYS A 5 18.38 -25.56 9.63
CA CYS A 5 18.09 -25.98 8.26
C CYS A 5 18.90 -25.20 7.25
N ARG A 6 19.91 -25.84 6.65
CA ARG A 6 20.76 -25.27 5.60
C ARG A 6 20.08 -25.18 4.23
N ARG A 7 18.93 -25.84 4.04
CA ARG A 7 18.20 -25.84 2.74
C ARG A 7 17.35 -24.59 2.50
N CYS A 8 17.25 -23.68 3.46
CA CYS A 8 16.46 -22.44 3.35
C CYS A 8 17.14 -21.37 2.47
N SER A 9 17.51 -21.73 1.25
CA SER A 9 18.05 -20.83 0.21
C SER A 9 16.94 -19.97 -0.41
N PRO A 10 17.18 -18.70 -0.81
CA PRO A 10 18.47 -17.96 -0.85
C PRO A 10 18.86 -17.26 0.46
N SER A 11 18.00 -17.36 1.47
CA SER A 11 18.04 -16.52 2.67
C SER A 11 18.97 -16.99 3.80
N GLY A 12 19.80 -18.01 3.57
CA GLY A 12 20.67 -18.63 4.57
C GLY A 12 19.95 -19.62 5.49
N ALA A 13 20.71 -20.35 6.32
CA ALA A 13 20.14 -21.32 7.26
C ALA A 13 19.23 -20.66 8.30
N VAL A 14 18.33 -21.45 8.88
CA VAL A 14 17.41 -20.99 9.94
C VAL A 14 17.25 -22.05 11.03
N GLY A 15 17.10 -21.60 12.27
CA GLY A 15 16.75 -22.43 13.40
C GLY A 15 15.38 -23.09 13.25
N ILE A 16 15.29 -24.37 13.58
CA ILE A 16 14.01 -25.10 13.66
C ILE A 16 13.84 -25.62 15.09
N ARG A 17 12.60 -25.56 15.59
CA ARG A 17 12.21 -26.20 16.85
C ARG A 17 12.33 -27.73 16.75
N SER A 18 12.84 -28.36 17.79
CA SER A 18 13.18 -29.79 17.86
C SER A 18 11.98 -30.75 17.87
N GLY A 19 10.76 -30.26 18.13
CA GLY A 19 9.57 -31.09 18.14
C GLY A 19 9.23 -31.69 16.75
N THR A 20 8.90 -32.98 16.70
CA THR A 20 8.59 -33.73 15.47
C THR A 20 7.55 -33.02 14.59
N ASN A 21 6.53 -32.41 15.19
CA ASN A 21 5.51 -31.65 14.47
C ASN A 21 6.04 -30.34 13.88
N ALA A 22 6.97 -29.67 14.56
CA ALA A 22 7.58 -28.43 14.08
C ALA A 22 8.53 -28.69 12.91
N VAL A 23 9.35 -29.73 13.00
CA VAL A 23 10.21 -30.21 11.90
C VAL A 23 9.37 -30.61 10.70
N ARG A 24 8.32 -31.42 10.93
CA ARG A 24 7.39 -31.85 9.87
C ARG A 24 6.72 -30.67 9.17
N SER A 25 6.22 -29.70 9.94
CA SER A 25 5.58 -28.50 9.40
C SER A 25 6.56 -27.66 8.58
N HIS A 26 7.79 -27.45 9.08
CA HIS A 26 8.83 -26.72 8.38
C HIS A 26 9.18 -27.35 7.02
N PHE A 27 9.50 -28.65 6.99
CA PHE A 27 9.92 -29.31 5.75
C PHE A 27 8.78 -29.53 4.74
N ARG A 28 7.52 -29.67 5.20
CA ARG A 28 6.36 -29.68 4.30
C ARG A 28 6.06 -28.29 3.72
N GLY A 29 6.12 -27.26 4.55
CA GLY A 29 5.79 -25.89 4.16
C GLY A 29 6.86 -25.22 3.31
N GLN A 30 8.11 -25.23 3.78
CA GLN A 30 9.22 -24.49 3.19
C GLN A 30 9.93 -25.28 2.08
N HIS A 31 9.98 -26.61 2.20
CA HIS A 31 10.75 -27.47 1.29
C HIS A 31 9.89 -28.48 0.51
N LYS A 32 8.57 -28.49 0.72
CA LYS A 32 7.60 -29.38 0.05
C LYS A 32 7.93 -30.89 0.13
N LEU A 33 8.72 -31.32 1.10
CA LEU A 33 9.10 -32.73 1.29
C LEU A 33 7.91 -33.60 1.74
N ARG A 34 7.83 -34.83 1.20
CA ARG A 34 6.76 -35.80 1.48
C ARG A 34 7.29 -37.24 1.50
N GLY A 35 6.48 -38.16 2.02
CA GLY A 35 6.76 -39.61 1.97
C GLY A 35 8.07 -40.00 2.66
N LYS A 36 8.79 -40.97 2.07
CA LYS A 36 10.01 -41.57 2.65
C LYS A 36 11.09 -40.55 3.00
N GLN A 37 11.27 -39.50 2.19
CA GLN A 37 12.29 -38.47 2.44
C GLN A 37 11.99 -37.65 3.70
N LEU A 38 10.71 -37.38 3.99
CA LEU A 38 10.32 -36.66 5.20
C LEU A 38 10.50 -37.54 6.44
N GLU A 39 10.15 -38.83 6.34
CA GLU A 39 10.34 -39.78 7.45
C GLU A 39 11.82 -40.01 7.76
N GLN A 40 12.71 -40.01 6.76
CA GLN A 40 14.16 -40.05 6.97
C GLN A 40 14.68 -38.83 7.74
N VAL A 41 14.20 -37.62 7.41
CA VAL A 41 14.57 -36.39 8.13
C VAL A 41 14.07 -36.42 9.58
N LEU A 42 12.83 -36.87 9.80
CA LEU A 42 12.27 -37.00 11.15
C LEU A 42 13.02 -38.04 11.98
N GLY A 43 13.36 -39.19 11.40
CA GLY A 43 14.17 -40.22 12.04
C GLY A 43 15.58 -39.73 12.41
N PHE A 44 16.22 -38.98 11.50
CA PHE A 44 17.50 -38.34 11.80
C PHE A 44 17.39 -37.38 12.98
N VAL A 45 16.42 -36.44 12.97
CA VAL A 45 16.25 -35.48 14.07
C VAL A 45 15.94 -36.18 15.40
N ALA A 46 15.10 -37.23 15.38
CA ALA A 46 14.83 -38.03 16.57
C ALA A 46 16.10 -38.70 17.13
N SER A 47 16.97 -39.23 16.25
CA SER A 47 18.25 -39.82 16.67
C SER A 47 19.21 -38.81 17.28
N GLN A 48 19.18 -37.55 16.83
CA GLN A 48 19.99 -36.46 17.40
C GLN A 48 19.40 -35.97 18.72
N ALA A 49 18.07 -35.89 18.84
CA ALA A 49 17.38 -35.53 20.07
C ALA A 49 17.63 -36.55 21.21
N ALA A 50 17.88 -37.82 20.87
CA ALA A 50 18.25 -38.84 21.85
C ALA A 50 19.69 -38.71 22.37
N LYS A 51 20.58 -38.05 21.61
CA LYS A 51 22.01 -37.91 21.94
C LYS A 51 22.37 -36.53 22.50
N HIS A 52 21.56 -35.51 22.18
CA HIS A 52 21.85 -34.12 22.48
C HIS A 52 20.60 -33.39 22.96
N THR A 53 20.77 -32.49 23.92
CA THR A 53 19.71 -31.57 24.33
C THR A 53 19.49 -30.51 23.24
N LEU A 54 18.36 -30.60 22.54
CA LEU A 54 18.00 -29.68 21.46
C LEU A 54 17.09 -28.55 21.97
N ASN A 55 17.65 -27.34 22.02
CA ASN A 55 17.00 -26.13 22.54
C ASN A 55 16.14 -25.47 21.46
N ASP A 56 15.05 -24.83 21.89
CA ASP A 56 14.20 -24.03 21.00
C ASP A 56 15.00 -22.80 20.52
N PRO A 57 15.13 -22.57 19.19
CA PRO A 57 15.87 -21.43 18.65
C PRO A 57 15.33 -20.06 19.08
N HIS A 58 14.08 -19.98 19.57
CA HIS A 58 13.49 -18.73 20.05
C HIS A 58 13.98 -18.37 21.46
N THR A 59 14.23 -19.37 22.31
CA THR A 59 14.58 -19.19 23.73
C THR A 59 16.00 -19.61 24.06
N ALA A 60 16.70 -20.28 23.14
CA ALA A 60 18.10 -20.67 23.32
C ALA A 60 18.98 -19.50 23.73
N GLU A 61 19.99 -19.80 24.54
CA GLU A 61 21.07 -18.86 24.85
C GLU A 61 21.80 -18.50 23.55
N LEU A 62 22.05 -17.21 23.38
CA LEU A 62 22.74 -16.69 22.21
C LEU A 62 24.26 -16.80 22.44
N PRO A 63 25.05 -16.99 21.37
CA PRO A 63 26.48 -16.77 21.44
C PRO A 63 26.80 -15.38 22.02
N GLY A 64 27.98 -15.27 22.65
CA GLY A 64 28.51 -13.98 23.08
C GLY A 64 28.65 -13.02 21.90
N ASP A 65 28.52 -11.72 22.15
CA ASP A 65 28.86 -10.71 21.16
C ASP A 65 30.35 -10.83 20.81
N HIS A 66 30.69 -10.56 19.54
CA HIS A 66 32.04 -10.75 18.98
C HIS A 66 32.48 -12.23 18.87
N SER A 67 31.51 -13.15 18.80
CA SER A 67 31.81 -14.55 18.50
C SER A 67 32.10 -14.77 17.01
N LEU A 68 32.80 -15.86 16.70
CA LEU A 68 33.01 -16.27 15.30
C LEU A 68 31.65 -16.59 14.64
N PRO A 69 31.45 -16.22 13.36
CA PRO A 69 30.23 -16.52 12.64
C PRO A 69 29.92 -18.02 12.62
N ILE A 70 28.69 -18.38 12.99
CA ILE A 70 28.20 -19.76 12.83
C ILE A 70 27.98 -20.03 11.35
N GLU A 71 28.66 -21.05 10.83
CA GLU A 71 28.61 -21.43 9.42
C GLU A 71 27.17 -21.69 8.95
N GLY A 72 26.80 -21.07 7.83
CA GLY A 72 25.49 -21.26 7.18
C GLY A 72 24.40 -20.30 7.65
N LEU A 73 24.53 -19.63 8.80
CA LEU A 73 23.63 -18.53 9.17
C LEU A 73 23.98 -17.26 8.36
N PRO A 74 22.99 -16.46 7.93
CA PRO A 74 23.25 -15.24 7.18
C PRO A 74 23.96 -14.18 8.02
N LEU A 75 24.95 -13.52 7.43
CA LEU A 75 25.57 -12.30 7.99
C LEU A 75 24.67 -11.10 7.69
N LEU A 76 24.13 -10.47 8.74
CA LEU A 76 23.18 -9.37 8.62
C LEU A 76 23.86 -8.06 9.01
N ARG A 77 23.84 -7.06 8.12
CA ARG A 77 24.26 -5.71 8.49
C ARG A 77 23.21 -5.09 9.40
N GLY A 78 23.63 -4.65 10.58
CA GLY A 78 22.76 -4.04 11.56
C GLY A 78 23.46 -2.95 12.36
N PHE A 79 22.85 -2.59 13.47
CA PHE A 79 23.25 -1.48 14.31
C PHE A 79 23.21 -1.92 15.76
N ARG A 80 24.19 -1.49 16.55
CA ARG A 80 24.13 -1.55 18.01
C ARG A 80 24.08 -0.15 18.62
N CYS A 81 23.45 -0.03 19.77
CA CYS A 81 23.54 1.18 20.57
C CYS A 81 24.94 1.29 21.19
N THR A 82 25.46 2.52 21.29
CA THR A 82 26.76 2.81 21.90
C THR A 82 26.64 3.30 23.34
N GLU A 83 25.42 3.43 23.88
CA GLU A 83 25.21 3.86 25.26
C GLU A 83 25.71 2.81 26.25
N PRO A 84 26.45 3.22 27.30
CA PRO A 84 26.86 2.31 28.37
C PRO A 84 25.64 1.59 28.95
N GLN A 85 25.76 0.29 29.18
CA GLN A 85 24.71 -0.58 29.72
C GLN A 85 23.50 -0.85 28.78
N CYS A 86 23.48 -0.33 27.55
CA CYS A 86 22.44 -0.65 26.56
C CYS A 86 22.92 -1.69 25.53
N ARG A 87 22.30 -2.88 25.54
CA ARG A 87 22.59 -3.96 24.57
C ARG A 87 21.60 -4.02 23.40
N PHE A 88 21.04 -2.88 22.98
CA PHE A 88 20.05 -2.87 21.90
C PHE A 88 20.69 -3.13 20.53
N LEU A 89 20.21 -4.16 19.82
CA LEU A 89 20.68 -4.60 18.50
C LEU A 89 19.51 -4.67 17.52
N THR A 90 19.67 -4.15 16.30
CA THR A 90 18.64 -4.24 15.25
C THR A 90 19.23 -4.16 13.85
N ILE A 91 18.58 -4.80 12.88
CA ILE A 91 18.90 -4.65 11.46
C ILE A 91 18.17 -3.46 10.80
N ASN A 92 17.18 -2.88 11.49
CA ASN A 92 16.36 -1.78 10.97
C ASN A 92 16.82 -0.44 11.55
N LYS A 93 17.28 0.46 10.67
CA LYS A 93 17.76 1.79 11.01
C LYS A 93 16.70 2.65 11.71
N ASN A 94 15.43 2.57 11.31
CA ASN A 94 14.36 3.36 11.93
C ASN A 94 14.11 2.93 13.37
N ASN A 95 14.21 1.63 13.66
CA ASN A 95 14.11 1.12 15.03
C ASN A 95 15.28 1.60 15.88
N MET A 96 16.49 1.71 15.31
CA MET A 96 17.66 2.27 16.00
C MET A 96 17.51 3.77 16.28
N LEU A 97 16.92 4.53 15.36
CA LEU A 97 16.66 5.96 15.54
C LEU A 97 15.55 6.24 16.56
N ALA A 98 14.53 5.38 16.64
CA ALA A 98 13.43 5.53 17.59
C ALA A 98 13.76 4.99 19.00
N HIS A 99 14.72 4.07 19.10
CA HIS A 99 15.09 3.39 20.36
C HIS A 99 15.45 4.35 21.52
N PRO A 100 16.24 5.43 21.34
CA PRO A 100 16.61 6.32 22.44
C PRO A 100 15.44 7.02 23.13
N ALA A 101 14.28 7.17 22.46
CA ALA A 101 13.11 7.83 23.03
C ALA A 101 12.35 6.95 24.03
N GLY A 102 12.61 5.64 24.04
CA GLY A 102 11.95 4.68 24.93
C GLY A 102 12.91 3.89 25.82
N ALA A 103 14.19 4.23 25.82
CA ALA A 103 15.21 3.64 26.70
C ALA A 103 15.66 4.70 27.71
N ASP A 104 15.82 4.32 28.98
CA ASP A 104 16.28 5.20 30.08
C ASP A 104 17.77 5.57 29.92
N HIS A 105 18.13 6.21 28.81
CA HIS A 105 19.46 6.75 28.58
C HIS A 105 19.58 8.10 29.30
N GLU A 106 20.57 8.25 30.18
CA GLU A 106 20.87 9.56 30.76
C GLU A 106 21.18 10.57 29.63
N LEU A 107 20.40 11.65 29.58
CA LEU A 107 20.44 12.65 28.51
C LEU A 107 21.72 13.49 28.59
N ARG A 108 22.84 12.95 28.13
CA ARG A 108 24.05 13.74 27.88
C ARG A 108 23.86 14.56 26.60
N LYS A 109 23.54 15.85 26.75
CA LYS A 109 23.38 16.80 25.64
C LYS A 109 24.74 17.10 24.99
N GLY A 110 24.82 16.91 23.67
CA GLY A 110 25.64 17.74 22.79
C GLY A 110 27.02 17.24 22.37
N ASP A 111 27.11 16.16 21.60
CA ASP A 111 28.36 15.90 20.84
C ASP A 111 28.18 15.59 19.33
N GLY A 112 26.94 15.48 18.84
CA GLY A 112 26.67 15.27 17.41
C GLY A 112 27.13 13.92 16.85
N ARG A 113 27.64 12.98 17.67
CA ARG A 113 27.97 11.62 17.23
C ARG A 113 26.70 10.77 17.16
N ALA A 114 26.63 9.90 16.16
CA ALA A 114 25.59 8.88 16.10
C ALA A 114 25.72 7.97 17.34
N ARG A 115 24.65 7.87 18.15
CA ARG A 115 24.57 7.00 19.35
C ARG A 115 24.44 5.50 19.02
N TRP A 116 24.90 5.12 17.84
CA TRP A 116 24.84 3.77 17.30
C TRP A 116 26.00 3.54 16.36
N GLU A 117 26.48 2.30 16.31
CA GLU A 117 27.54 1.88 15.40
C GLU A 117 27.04 0.73 14.49
N PRO A 118 27.48 0.68 13.23
CA PRO A 118 27.17 -0.43 12.35
C PRO A 118 27.95 -1.69 12.79
N VAL A 119 27.26 -2.83 12.83
CA VAL A 119 27.82 -4.12 13.22
C VAL A 119 27.31 -5.24 12.32
N ILE A 120 28.04 -6.35 12.28
CA ILE A 120 27.56 -7.59 11.65
C ILE A 120 26.87 -8.44 12.71
N LEU A 121 25.66 -8.88 12.40
CA LEU A 121 24.79 -9.64 13.29
C LEU A 121 24.47 -11.01 12.70
N GLN A 122 24.29 -12.00 13.56
CA GLN A 122 23.62 -13.25 13.21
C GLN A 122 22.38 -13.46 14.08
N SER A 123 21.46 -14.31 13.60
CA SER A 123 20.31 -14.75 14.37
C SER A 123 19.92 -16.18 14.00
N PHE A 124 19.48 -16.95 14.98
CA PHE A 124 18.86 -18.26 14.73
C PHE A 124 17.50 -18.13 14.04
N CYS A 125 16.81 -17.00 14.19
CA CYS A 125 15.42 -16.83 13.78
C CYS A 125 15.22 -15.58 12.91
N ARG A 126 14.04 -15.48 12.28
CA ARG A 126 13.68 -14.33 11.44
C ARG A 126 12.41 -13.64 11.93
N GLY A 127 12.22 -12.40 11.48
CA GLY A 127 11.03 -11.61 11.77
C GLY A 127 10.89 -11.34 13.28
N ARG A 128 9.67 -11.45 13.80
CA ARG A 128 9.35 -11.11 15.20
C ARG A 128 10.06 -11.96 16.26
N TYR A 129 10.67 -13.08 15.88
CA TYR A 129 11.40 -13.96 16.78
C TYR A 129 12.93 -13.81 16.65
N ALA A 130 13.40 -12.89 15.81
CA ALA A 130 14.83 -12.66 15.62
C ALA A 130 15.44 -12.07 16.90
N ARG A 131 16.47 -12.73 17.39
CA ARG A 131 17.33 -12.29 18.50
C ARG A 131 18.76 -12.28 17.99
N TYR A 132 19.45 -11.16 18.16
CA TYR A 132 20.73 -10.89 17.52
C TYR A 132 21.91 -10.99 18.50
N TRP A 133 23.08 -11.32 17.96
CA TRP A 133 24.39 -11.15 18.59
C TRP A 133 25.37 -10.63 17.54
N ILE A 134 26.42 -9.95 18.00
CA ILE A 134 27.46 -9.39 17.14
C ILE A 134 28.47 -10.49 16.77
N VAL A 135 28.95 -10.48 15.53
CA VAL A 135 30.01 -11.39 15.06
C VAL A 135 31.19 -10.61 14.50
N ASP A 136 32.39 -11.11 14.76
CA ASP A 136 33.62 -10.54 14.20
C ASP A 136 33.87 -11.15 12.82
N ASP A 137 33.89 -10.30 11.79
CA ASP A 137 34.28 -10.70 10.44
C ASP A 137 35.80 -10.55 10.34
N SER A 138 36.53 -11.66 10.50
CA SER A 138 38.00 -11.70 10.48
C SER A 138 38.58 -11.49 9.07
N ASN A 139 37.99 -10.61 8.27
CA ASN A 139 38.42 -10.29 6.91
C ASN A 139 38.68 -8.78 6.68
N SER A 140 38.81 -8.01 7.77
CA SER A 140 39.18 -6.58 7.73
C SER A 140 40.46 -6.28 8.50
N SER A 141 41.49 -7.10 8.32
CA SER A 141 42.86 -6.76 8.71
C SER A 141 43.83 -7.49 7.78
N GLU A 142 44.41 -6.77 6.81
CA GLU A 142 45.84 -6.85 6.42
C GLU A 142 46.13 -6.07 5.12
N SER A 143 46.71 -4.89 5.30
CA SER A 143 47.78 -4.29 4.49
C SER A 143 48.18 -3.02 5.25
N SER A 144 49.35 -2.90 5.86
CA SER A 144 50.66 -3.36 5.38
C SER A 144 51.68 -3.49 6.53
N ASP A 145 52.35 -4.63 6.61
CA ASP A 145 53.73 -4.73 7.10
C ASP A 145 54.68 -4.10 6.03
N SER A 146 55.93 -3.69 6.23
CA SER A 146 56.96 -4.13 7.18
C SER A 146 58.13 -3.10 7.20
N SER A 147 58.72 -2.91 8.38
CA SER A 147 60.17 -2.74 8.68
C SER A 147 61.11 -1.84 7.84
N SER A 148 61.80 -0.88 8.52
CA SER A 148 63.29 -0.79 8.63
C SER A 148 63.76 0.44 9.46
N SER A 149 64.42 0.15 10.59
CA SER A 149 65.71 0.72 11.06
C SER A 149 65.94 2.22 11.38
N SER A 150 66.46 2.42 12.62
CA SER A 150 67.56 3.34 13.03
C SER A 150 67.22 4.65 13.77
N THR A 151 67.34 4.57 15.10
CA THR A 151 68.10 5.45 16.03
C THR A 151 68.23 6.96 15.85
N ALA A 152 67.92 7.63 16.98
CA ALA A 152 68.61 8.75 17.62
C ALA A 152 68.20 10.22 17.32
N ALA A 153 67.71 10.84 18.40
CA ALA A 153 68.13 12.11 18.98
C ALA A 153 67.66 13.46 18.39
N SER A 154 67.04 14.22 19.31
CA SER A 154 67.15 15.67 19.51
C SER A 154 66.35 16.63 18.62
N THR A 155 65.34 17.22 19.26
CA THR A 155 64.89 18.64 19.22
C THR A 155 66.04 19.62 18.90
N PRO A 156 65.85 20.84 18.30
CA PRO A 156 64.66 21.69 18.53
C PRO A 156 64.19 22.65 17.40
N GLN A 157 63.02 23.24 17.69
CA GLN A 157 62.61 24.63 17.44
C GLN A 157 61.97 25.07 16.11
N SER A 158 60.84 25.76 16.33
CA SER A 158 60.39 27.01 15.68
C SER A 158 59.51 26.96 14.42
N GLN A 159 58.25 27.33 14.70
CA GLN A 159 57.51 28.44 14.08
C GLN A 159 57.02 28.37 12.61
N LEU A 160 55.69 28.56 12.56
CA LEU A 160 54.90 29.31 11.57
C LEU A 160 54.40 28.66 10.27
N THR A 161 53.09 28.82 10.11
CA THR A 161 52.30 29.15 8.90
C THR A 161 51.76 28.05 7.99
N GLN A 162 50.44 27.84 8.18
CA GLN A 162 49.34 27.81 7.20
C GLN A 162 49.54 27.25 5.76
N LYS A 163 48.51 26.45 5.44
CA LYS A 163 47.75 26.31 4.18
C LYS A 163 48.21 25.28 3.14
N GLY A 164 47.40 24.22 3.06
CA GLY A 164 46.58 23.98 1.87
C GLY A 164 46.76 22.62 1.20
N HIS A 165 45.73 21.76 1.26
CA HIS A 165 44.90 21.40 0.09
C HIS A 165 43.82 20.39 0.50
N SER A 166 42.55 20.81 0.40
CA SER A 166 41.36 19.97 0.58
C SER A 166 40.69 19.81 -0.79
N THR A 167 41.03 18.74 -1.53
CA THR A 167 40.40 18.47 -2.83
C THR A 167 40.29 16.99 -3.21
N SER A 168 40.30 16.06 -2.24
CA SER A 168 40.16 14.62 -2.54
C SER A 168 38.80 14.04 -2.11
N GLY A 169 38.21 14.53 -1.02
CA GLY A 169 36.95 13.99 -0.47
C GLY A 169 35.71 14.22 -1.34
N SER A 170 35.68 15.28 -2.16
CA SER A 170 34.51 15.61 -3.00
C SER A 170 34.29 14.62 -4.15
N ALA A 171 35.37 14.15 -4.78
CA ALA A 171 35.30 13.21 -5.90
C ALA A 171 34.84 11.81 -5.44
N VAL A 172 35.31 11.36 -4.27
CA VAL A 172 34.89 10.08 -3.69
C VAL A 172 33.44 10.14 -3.23
N LEU A 173 32.99 11.25 -2.65
CA LEU A 173 31.59 11.42 -2.23
C LEU A 173 30.63 11.41 -3.43
N GLN A 174 31.02 12.02 -4.57
CA GLN A 174 30.22 12.00 -5.80
C GLN A 174 30.14 10.59 -6.42
N MET A 175 31.23 9.82 -6.37
CA MET A 175 31.22 8.41 -6.82
C MET A 175 30.33 7.53 -5.92
N VAL A 176 30.36 7.75 -4.60
CA VAL A 176 29.49 7.03 -3.65
C VAL A 176 28.02 7.39 -3.85
N GLN A 177 27.70 8.68 -4.04
CA GLN A 177 26.33 9.11 -4.35
C GLN A 177 25.82 8.55 -5.68
N GLY A 178 26.69 8.47 -6.69
CA GLY A 178 26.37 7.82 -7.98
C GLY A 178 26.09 6.32 -7.82
N CYS A 179 26.91 5.61 -7.06
CA CYS A 179 26.70 4.20 -6.74
C CYS A 179 25.45 3.95 -5.90
N GLU A 180 25.16 4.78 -4.90
CA GLU A 180 23.94 4.67 -4.08
C GLU A 180 22.67 4.91 -4.93
N ALA A 181 22.71 5.86 -5.85
CA ALA A 181 21.63 6.11 -6.79
C ALA A 181 21.43 4.92 -7.74
N GLU A 182 22.51 4.31 -8.23
CA GLU A 182 22.45 3.14 -9.12
C GLU A 182 21.96 1.90 -8.38
N ILE A 183 22.40 1.65 -7.15
CA ILE A 183 21.90 0.56 -6.31
C ILE A 183 20.41 0.75 -6.00
N LYS A 184 19.97 1.99 -5.75
CA LYS A 184 18.56 2.30 -5.56
C LYS A 184 17.76 2.09 -6.85
N ARG A 185 18.32 2.48 -8.00
CA ARG A 185 17.72 2.27 -9.32
C ARG A 185 17.59 0.78 -9.64
N GLU A 186 18.63 -0.02 -9.41
CA GLU A 186 18.60 -1.47 -9.56
C GLU A 186 17.65 -2.14 -8.56
N ALA A 187 17.58 -1.68 -7.31
CA ALA A 187 16.67 -2.23 -6.31
C ALA A 187 15.21 -1.90 -6.65
N ASP A 188 14.93 -0.71 -7.16
CA ASP A 188 13.61 -0.32 -7.65
C ASP A 188 13.27 -1.03 -8.96
N GLU A 189 14.25 -1.28 -9.84
CA GLU A 189 14.09 -2.10 -11.05
C GLU A 189 13.84 -3.57 -10.71
N ARG A 190 14.58 -4.17 -9.77
CA ARG A 190 14.33 -5.52 -9.25
C ARG A 190 12.99 -5.61 -8.53
N ARG A 191 12.56 -4.56 -7.82
CA ARG A 191 11.22 -4.47 -7.22
C ARG A 191 10.15 -4.42 -8.29
N ARG A 192 10.32 -3.58 -9.32
CA ARG A 192 9.42 -3.50 -10.47
C ARG A 192 9.35 -4.84 -11.21
N LEU A 193 10.48 -5.50 -11.45
CA LEU A 193 10.53 -6.82 -12.09
C LEU A 193 9.87 -7.88 -11.20
N ALA A 194 10.06 -7.87 -9.88
CA ALA A 194 9.39 -8.81 -8.97
C ALA A 194 7.88 -8.55 -8.86
N GLU A 195 7.45 -7.29 -8.90
CA GLU A 195 6.04 -6.90 -9.00
C GLU A 195 5.46 -7.32 -10.35
N ASP A 196 6.19 -7.11 -11.46
CA ASP A 196 5.81 -7.50 -12.81
C ASP A 196 5.76 -9.02 -12.96
N GLU A 197 6.68 -9.76 -12.34
CA GLU A 197 6.69 -11.23 -12.30
C GLU A 197 5.57 -11.79 -11.40
N ALA A 198 5.25 -11.10 -10.30
CA ALA A 198 4.09 -11.43 -9.47
C ALA A 198 2.77 -11.12 -10.18
N VAL A 199 2.72 -10.05 -10.99
CA VAL A 199 1.60 -9.70 -11.87
C VAL A 199 1.45 -10.72 -13.00
N LYS A 200 2.55 -11.15 -13.64
CA LYS A 200 2.57 -12.25 -14.63
C LYS A 200 2.20 -13.60 -14.02
N ALA A 201 2.55 -13.86 -12.76
CA ALA A 201 2.11 -15.06 -12.04
C ALA A 201 0.60 -15.03 -11.69
N ILE A 202 0.00 -13.83 -11.60
CA ILE A 202 -1.45 -13.60 -11.45
C ILE A 202 -2.18 -13.66 -12.81
N ASP A 203 -1.48 -13.78 -13.93
CA ASP A 203 -2.05 -13.94 -15.28
C ASP A 203 -2.70 -15.33 -15.52
N ARG A 204 -2.75 -16.19 -14.49
CA ARG A 204 -3.77 -17.23 -14.36
C ARG A 204 -4.94 -16.63 -13.59
N GLU A 205 -5.91 -16.08 -14.32
CA GLU A 205 -7.17 -15.47 -13.82
C GLU A 205 -7.49 -15.88 -12.38
N SER A 206 -7.45 -14.91 -11.45
CA SER A 206 -7.68 -15.21 -10.04
C SER A 206 -8.98 -15.99 -9.86
N ARG A 207 -9.05 -16.88 -8.86
CA ARG A 207 -10.28 -17.66 -8.59
C ARG A 207 -11.52 -16.77 -8.48
N TRP A 208 -11.34 -15.54 -7.98
CA TRP A 208 -12.39 -14.53 -7.94
C TRP A 208 -12.81 -14.03 -9.32
N VAL A 209 -11.85 -13.67 -10.19
CA VAL A 209 -12.12 -13.25 -11.58
C VAL A 209 -12.86 -14.34 -12.36
N GLY A 210 -12.44 -15.61 -12.19
CA GLY A 210 -13.11 -16.77 -12.77
C GLY A 210 -14.52 -16.98 -12.20
N PHE A 211 -14.68 -16.92 -10.88
CA PHE A 211 -15.98 -17.04 -10.20
C PHE A 211 -16.97 -15.95 -10.66
N MET A 212 -16.50 -14.72 -10.76
CA MET A 212 -17.29 -13.57 -11.21
C MET A 212 -17.44 -13.52 -12.75
N LYS A 213 -16.71 -14.35 -13.51
CA LYS A 213 -16.71 -14.37 -14.98
C LYS A 213 -16.32 -13.02 -15.59
N TRP A 214 -15.45 -12.27 -14.92
CA TRP A 214 -15.04 -10.94 -15.39
C TRP A 214 -14.22 -10.99 -16.67
N SER A 215 -13.43 -12.04 -16.89
CA SER A 215 -12.68 -12.26 -18.13
C SER A 215 -13.59 -12.41 -19.35
N ALA A 216 -14.66 -13.20 -19.22
CA ALA A 216 -15.69 -13.35 -20.26
C ALA A 216 -16.50 -12.06 -20.47
N HIS A 217 -16.79 -11.34 -19.39
CA HIS A 217 -17.55 -10.08 -19.45
C HIS A 217 -16.74 -8.93 -20.07
N LEU A 218 -15.47 -8.74 -19.65
CA LEU A 218 -14.58 -7.65 -20.10
C LEU A 218 -13.35 -8.21 -20.85
N PRO A 219 -13.42 -8.31 -22.19
CA PRO A 219 -12.32 -8.83 -22.99
C PRO A 219 -11.10 -7.89 -22.92
N LYS A 220 -9.88 -8.44 -22.98
CA LYS A 220 -8.61 -7.70 -22.81
C LYS A 220 -8.54 -6.43 -23.66
N LYS A 221 -8.95 -6.49 -24.93
CA LYS A 221 -8.97 -5.36 -25.86
C LYS A 221 -9.78 -4.14 -25.38
N ALA A 222 -10.84 -4.35 -24.59
CA ALA A 222 -11.68 -3.27 -24.10
C ALA A 222 -11.17 -2.64 -22.79
N ARG A 223 -10.30 -3.32 -22.05
CA ARG A 223 -9.90 -2.94 -20.68
C ARG A 223 -9.22 -1.57 -20.57
N PRO A 224 -8.26 -1.19 -21.43
CA PRO A 224 -7.61 0.12 -21.33
C PRO A 224 -8.59 1.29 -21.46
N MET A 225 -9.55 1.18 -22.39
CA MET A 225 -10.60 2.19 -22.60
C MET A 225 -11.53 2.29 -21.38
N LEU A 226 -11.96 1.15 -20.83
CA LEU A 226 -12.81 1.11 -19.64
C LEU A 226 -12.10 1.71 -18.43
N LEU A 227 -10.82 1.38 -18.25
CA LEU A 227 -9.98 1.92 -17.18
C LEU A 227 -9.86 3.44 -17.29
N LYS A 228 -9.59 3.98 -18.49
CA LYS A 228 -9.52 5.43 -18.75
C LYS A 228 -10.84 6.11 -18.40
N ALA A 229 -11.97 5.52 -18.79
CA ALA A 229 -13.29 6.08 -18.48
C ALA A 229 -13.63 6.05 -16.98
N GLY A 230 -13.02 5.17 -16.19
CA GLY A 230 -13.21 5.08 -14.74
C GLY A 230 -12.21 5.88 -13.90
N GLN A 231 -11.38 6.75 -14.49
CA GLN A 231 -10.44 7.57 -13.72
C GLN A 231 -11.14 8.73 -13.00
N PRO A 232 -10.67 9.15 -11.81
CA PRO A 232 -11.17 10.37 -11.18
C PRO A 232 -10.82 11.61 -12.04
N PRO A 233 -11.42 12.79 -11.78
CA PRO A 233 -10.95 14.02 -12.40
C PRO A 233 -9.50 14.33 -12.03
N VAL A 234 -8.77 14.98 -12.93
CA VAL A 234 -7.45 15.55 -12.61
C VAL A 234 -7.62 16.84 -11.81
N SER A 235 -6.60 17.18 -11.01
CA SER A 235 -6.62 18.39 -10.17
C SER A 235 -6.68 19.67 -11.00
N LYS A 236 -7.11 20.79 -10.40
CA LYS A 236 -7.09 22.12 -11.05
C LYS A 236 -5.69 22.49 -11.57
N ALA A 237 -4.64 22.12 -10.84
CA ALA A 237 -3.25 22.36 -11.27
C ALA A 237 -2.83 21.48 -12.47
N ALA A 238 -3.34 20.25 -12.56
CA ALA A 238 -3.06 19.36 -13.67
C ALA A 238 -3.93 19.63 -14.90
N GLU A 239 -5.09 20.29 -14.73
CA GLU A 239 -6.01 20.68 -15.80
C GLU A 239 -5.32 21.58 -16.85
N ALA A 240 -4.41 22.48 -16.42
CA ALA A 240 -3.64 23.34 -17.31
C ALA A 240 -2.71 22.57 -18.27
N ARG A 241 -2.48 21.27 -18.03
CA ARG A 241 -1.67 20.39 -18.89
C ARG A 241 -2.54 19.62 -19.90
N LEU A 242 -3.86 19.78 -19.86
CA LEU A 242 -4.74 19.19 -20.86
C LEU A 242 -4.61 19.97 -22.16
N TRP A 243 -4.47 19.25 -23.27
CA TRP A 243 -4.20 19.84 -24.58
C TRP A 243 -5.43 20.51 -25.21
N SER A 244 -6.65 20.14 -24.80
CA SER A 244 -7.87 20.67 -25.37
C SER A 244 -8.78 21.34 -24.33
N GLU A 245 -9.41 22.44 -24.74
CA GLU A 245 -10.40 23.16 -23.93
C GLU A 245 -11.62 22.28 -23.61
N GLU A 246 -12.00 21.40 -24.54
CA GLU A 246 -13.08 20.43 -24.33
C GLU A 246 -12.75 19.43 -23.22
N GLU A 247 -11.51 18.89 -23.19
CA GLU A 247 -11.05 18.02 -22.10
C GLU A 247 -10.95 18.77 -20.78
N ALA A 248 -10.49 20.03 -20.80
CA ALA A 248 -10.45 20.88 -19.61
C ALA A 248 -11.87 21.12 -19.07
N LYS A 249 -12.83 21.50 -19.91
CA LYS A 249 -14.24 21.70 -19.54
C LYS A 249 -14.89 20.41 -19.03
N ALA A 250 -14.62 19.28 -19.69
CA ALA A 250 -15.06 17.97 -19.21
C ALA A 250 -14.48 17.63 -17.83
N ASN A 251 -13.19 17.94 -17.60
CA ASN A 251 -12.56 17.75 -16.30
C ASN A 251 -13.17 18.65 -15.22
N ARG A 252 -13.45 19.94 -15.53
CA ARG A 252 -14.15 20.86 -14.62
C ARG A 252 -15.50 20.30 -14.15
N ARG A 253 -16.30 19.78 -15.08
CA ARG A 253 -17.58 19.11 -14.76
C ARG A 253 -17.38 17.92 -13.81
N LEU A 254 -16.38 17.07 -14.07
CA LEU A 254 -16.09 15.91 -13.21
C LEU A 254 -15.58 16.31 -11.81
N ARG A 255 -14.84 17.43 -11.69
CA ARG A 255 -14.48 17.99 -10.38
C ARG A 255 -15.71 18.46 -9.61
N GLN A 256 -16.65 19.15 -10.28
CA GLN A 256 -17.91 19.56 -9.66
C GLN A 256 -18.77 18.38 -9.23
N LEU A 257 -18.83 17.32 -10.04
CA LEU A 257 -19.49 16.06 -9.69
C LEU A 257 -18.88 15.44 -8.42
N SER A 258 -17.55 15.41 -8.32
CA SER A 258 -16.84 14.84 -7.18
C SER A 258 -17.06 15.66 -5.90
N ALA A 259 -17.06 16.99 -6.03
CA ALA A 259 -17.39 17.90 -4.93
C ALA A 259 -18.84 17.72 -4.46
N SER A 260 -19.79 17.61 -5.39
CA SER A 260 -21.19 17.33 -5.09
C SER A 260 -21.37 16.01 -4.36
N PHE A 261 -20.77 14.93 -4.87
CA PHE A 261 -20.83 13.62 -4.20
C PHE A 261 -20.23 13.66 -2.80
N THR A 262 -19.13 14.40 -2.60
CA THR A 262 -18.53 14.59 -1.27
C THR A 262 -19.48 15.31 -0.31
N ARG A 263 -20.21 16.34 -0.76
CA ARG A 263 -21.23 17.03 0.05
C ARG A 263 -22.41 16.10 0.38
N VAL A 264 -22.90 15.34 -0.59
CA VAL A 264 -23.95 14.33 -0.39
C VAL A 264 -23.51 13.33 0.68
N MET A 265 -22.33 12.72 0.53
CA MET A 265 -21.81 11.77 1.52
C MET A 265 -21.63 12.39 2.90
N THR A 266 -21.18 13.64 2.97
CA THR A 266 -21.05 14.37 4.25
C THR A 266 -22.41 14.57 4.91
N ARG A 267 -23.43 14.96 4.13
CA ARG A 267 -24.82 15.12 4.60
C ARG A 267 -25.39 13.78 5.08
N CYS A 268 -25.26 12.71 4.29
CA CYS A 268 -25.74 11.38 4.67
C CYS A 268 -25.06 10.86 5.95
N ARG A 269 -23.74 11.06 6.10
CA ARG A 269 -23.00 10.62 7.29
C ARG A 269 -23.47 11.32 8.56
N LYS A 270 -23.79 12.62 8.51
CA LYS A 270 -24.36 13.35 9.66
C LYS A 270 -25.69 12.77 10.14
N ARG A 271 -26.39 11.99 9.32
CA ARG A 271 -27.61 11.27 9.75
C ARG A 271 -27.30 10.04 10.59
N LEU A 272 -26.10 9.45 10.50
CA LEU A 272 -25.73 8.28 11.29
C LEU A 272 -25.92 8.54 12.79
N ASP A 273 -25.51 9.73 13.27
CA ASP A 273 -25.64 10.14 14.67
C ASP A 273 -27.10 10.28 15.15
N ARG A 274 -28.07 10.24 14.23
CA ARG A 274 -29.51 10.41 14.52
C ARG A 274 -30.31 9.12 14.32
N VAL A 275 -29.68 8.05 13.84
CA VAL A 275 -30.34 6.77 13.59
C VAL A 275 -30.16 5.88 14.83
N PRO A 276 -31.23 5.27 15.37
CA PRO A 276 -31.11 4.35 16.52
C PRO A 276 -30.18 3.17 16.24
N ASP A 277 -29.45 2.71 17.27
CA ASP A 277 -28.49 1.62 17.16
C ASP A 277 -29.10 0.35 16.57
N ASP A 278 -30.33 -0.02 16.96
CA ASP A 278 -31.04 -1.17 16.40
C ASP A 278 -31.11 -1.11 14.86
N THR A 279 -31.45 0.05 14.31
CA THR A 279 -31.54 0.24 12.86
C THR A 279 -30.15 0.15 12.20
N LEU A 280 -29.12 0.69 12.87
CA LEU A 280 -27.74 0.61 12.42
C LEU A 280 -27.21 -0.83 12.46
N GLU A 281 -27.63 -1.65 13.41
CA GLU A 281 -27.25 -3.08 13.48
C GLU A 281 -27.87 -3.89 12.35
N TRP A 282 -29.13 -3.60 11.98
CA TRP A 282 -29.78 -4.17 10.81
C TRP A 282 -29.08 -3.73 9.52
N LEU A 283 -28.76 -2.44 9.40
CA LEU A 283 -28.04 -1.90 8.24
C LEU A 283 -26.63 -2.50 8.10
N ALA A 284 -25.95 -2.77 9.22
CA ALA A 284 -24.64 -3.40 9.22
C ALA A 284 -24.69 -4.84 8.72
N SER A 285 -25.84 -5.52 8.86
CA SER A 285 -25.98 -6.93 8.51
C SER A 285 -25.99 -7.15 7.01
N VAL A 286 -25.47 -8.31 6.60
CA VAL A 286 -25.63 -8.84 5.25
C VAL A 286 -26.80 -9.82 5.16
N ASP A 287 -27.29 -10.28 6.31
CA ASP A 287 -28.42 -11.19 6.44
C ASP A 287 -29.68 -10.37 6.77
N PRO A 288 -30.72 -10.38 5.91
CA PRO A 288 -31.95 -9.64 6.15
C PRO A 288 -32.77 -10.19 7.34
N ALA A 289 -32.45 -11.37 7.85
CA ALA A 289 -33.16 -12.00 8.97
C ALA A 289 -32.48 -11.79 10.34
N LYS A 290 -31.26 -11.23 10.38
CA LYS A 290 -30.51 -11.10 11.63
C LYS A 290 -29.66 -9.82 11.71
N PRO A 291 -29.63 -9.10 12.84
CA PRO A 291 -28.74 -7.95 13.04
C PRO A 291 -27.26 -8.35 13.23
N ASN A 292 -26.33 -7.44 12.94
CA ASN A 292 -24.88 -7.67 13.03
C ASN A 292 -24.32 -7.59 14.47
N GLY A 293 -25.16 -7.28 15.47
CA GLY A 293 -24.79 -7.13 16.90
C GLY A 293 -23.80 -6.01 17.21
N LYS A 294 -23.38 -5.25 16.19
CA LYS A 294 -22.64 -4.00 16.29
C LYS A 294 -23.27 -3.00 15.31
N PRO A 295 -23.56 -1.77 15.74
CA PRO A 295 -24.18 -0.78 14.88
C PRO A 295 -23.25 -0.40 13.72
N PHE A 296 -23.83 -0.18 12.55
CA PHE A 296 -23.15 0.43 11.42
C PHE A 296 -22.71 1.85 11.79
N GLY A 297 -21.48 2.21 11.47
CA GLY A 297 -20.98 3.55 11.76
C GLY A 297 -19.78 3.93 10.92
N ASP A 298 -19.20 5.08 11.26
CA ASP A 298 -17.94 5.53 10.69
C ASP A 298 -16.83 4.55 11.03
N LYS A 299 -16.02 4.17 10.03
CA LYS A 299 -14.83 3.37 10.32
C LYS A 299 -13.78 4.29 10.93
N GLN A 300 -13.06 3.77 11.92
CA GLN A 300 -12.15 4.52 12.79
C GLN A 300 -11.06 5.33 12.05
N GLU A 301 -10.79 5.05 10.77
CA GLU A 301 -9.77 5.73 9.99
C GLU A 301 -10.38 6.53 8.82
N ARG A 302 -10.28 7.87 8.90
CA ARG A 302 -10.76 8.81 7.87
C ARG A 302 -10.24 8.47 6.47
N GLU A 303 -8.97 8.07 6.36
CA GLU A 303 -8.33 7.66 5.11
C GLU A 303 -8.96 6.40 4.49
N THR A 304 -9.53 5.51 5.31
CA THR A 304 -10.31 4.37 4.79
C THR A 304 -11.62 4.84 4.17
N MET A 305 -12.26 5.86 4.75
CA MET A 305 -13.53 6.41 4.26
C MET A 305 -13.33 7.15 2.94
N ASP A 306 -12.26 7.94 2.84
CA ASP A 306 -11.93 8.67 1.62
C ASP A 306 -11.67 7.70 0.46
N ARG A 307 -10.97 6.59 0.73
CA ARG A 307 -10.76 5.52 -0.27
C ARG A 307 -12.07 4.85 -0.70
N TYR A 308 -13.05 4.73 0.18
CA TYR A 308 -14.35 4.16 -0.14
C TYR A 308 -15.18 5.11 -1.00
N CYS A 309 -15.26 6.37 -0.62
CA CYS A 309 -15.89 7.42 -1.41
C CYS A 309 -15.27 7.49 -2.80
N LEU A 310 -13.94 7.40 -2.91
CA LEU A 310 -13.24 7.41 -4.20
C LEU A 310 -13.69 6.28 -5.15
N CYS A 311 -14.02 5.09 -4.62
CA CYS A 311 -14.53 4.00 -5.46
C CYS A 311 -15.87 4.36 -6.12
N PHE A 312 -16.75 5.02 -5.37
CA PHE A 312 -18.06 5.45 -5.83
C PHE A 312 -17.98 6.72 -6.70
N GLU A 313 -17.08 7.65 -6.38
CA GLU A 313 -16.78 8.82 -7.21
C GLU A 313 -16.35 8.39 -8.62
N ARG A 314 -15.40 7.44 -8.70
CA ARG A 314 -14.96 6.87 -9.97
C ARG A 314 -16.11 6.23 -10.76
N TYR A 315 -17.07 5.62 -10.08
CA TYR A 315 -18.29 5.09 -10.70
C TYR A 315 -19.16 6.21 -11.29
N LEU A 316 -19.35 7.31 -10.56
CA LEU A 316 -20.10 8.48 -11.07
C LEU A 316 -19.41 9.10 -12.28
N CYS A 317 -18.09 9.31 -12.22
CA CYS A 317 -17.32 9.83 -13.35
C CYS A 317 -17.41 8.90 -14.57
N TYR A 318 -17.35 7.59 -14.35
CA TYR A 318 -17.57 6.60 -15.41
C TYR A 318 -18.95 6.75 -16.04
N CYS A 319 -19.99 6.85 -15.23
CA CYS A 319 -21.36 6.98 -15.72
C CYS A 319 -21.52 8.25 -16.57
N VAL A 320 -21.04 9.41 -16.11
CA VAL A 320 -21.12 10.67 -16.86
C VAL A 320 -20.36 10.59 -18.19
N ARG A 321 -19.15 10.02 -18.21
CA ARG A 321 -18.38 9.84 -19.45
C ARG A 321 -19.09 8.90 -20.43
N VAL A 322 -19.67 7.81 -19.93
CA VAL A 322 -20.39 6.84 -20.75
C VAL A 322 -21.73 7.41 -21.27
N TRP A 323 -22.40 8.23 -20.48
CA TRP A 323 -23.64 8.90 -20.88
C TRP A 323 -23.43 9.79 -22.10
N ALA A 324 -22.31 10.54 -22.14
CA ALA A 324 -21.95 11.41 -23.26
C ALA A 324 -21.78 10.66 -24.60
N LEU A 325 -21.53 9.34 -24.58
CA LEU A 325 -21.46 8.51 -25.79
C LEU A 325 -22.85 8.20 -26.37
N GLY A 326 -23.90 8.33 -25.56
CA GLY A 326 -25.26 7.89 -25.88
C GLY A 326 -25.47 6.37 -25.68
N ARG A 327 -26.73 5.96 -25.50
CA ARG A 327 -27.09 4.57 -25.13
C ARG A 327 -26.53 3.49 -26.07
N LYS A 328 -26.54 3.76 -27.38
CA LYS A 328 -26.08 2.79 -28.39
C LYS A 328 -24.57 2.55 -28.30
N LYS A 329 -23.76 3.62 -28.23
CA LYS A 329 -22.30 3.51 -28.11
C LYS A 329 -21.90 2.96 -26.74
N ALA A 330 -22.52 3.44 -25.65
CA ALA A 330 -22.33 2.91 -24.30
C ALA A 330 -22.51 1.38 -24.23
N LYS A 331 -23.57 0.85 -24.84
CA LYS A 331 -23.81 -0.60 -24.89
C LYS A 331 -22.78 -1.33 -25.74
N ARG A 332 -22.40 -0.78 -26.89
CA ARG A 332 -21.50 -1.44 -27.86
C ARG A 332 -20.05 -1.44 -27.40
N GLU A 333 -19.54 -0.30 -26.98
CA GLU A 333 -18.12 -0.08 -26.69
C GLU A 333 -17.82 -0.39 -25.22
N HIS A 334 -18.70 0.05 -24.31
CA HIS A 334 -18.49 -0.10 -22.87
C HIS A 334 -19.22 -1.30 -22.26
N LYS A 335 -20.14 -1.96 -22.98
CA LYS A 335 -21.10 -2.94 -22.42
C LYS A 335 -21.93 -2.40 -21.24
N ALA A 336 -21.90 -1.09 -21.01
CA ALA A 336 -22.66 -0.44 -19.96
C ALA A 336 -24.13 -0.33 -20.39
N ARG A 337 -25.03 -0.64 -19.46
CA ARG A 337 -26.48 -0.55 -19.66
C ARG A 337 -27.10 0.18 -18.49
N PHE A 338 -28.07 1.01 -18.83
CA PHE A 338 -28.85 1.78 -17.87
C PHE A 338 -30.32 1.54 -18.19
N THR A 339 -31.13 1.47 -17.15
CA THR A 339 -32.59 1.54 -17.29
C THR A 339 -33.02 2.94 -17.76
N GLY A 340 -34.28 3.09 -18.17
CA GLY A 340 -34.84 4.41 -18.51
C GLY A 340 -34.63 5.42 -17.37
N ALA A 341 -35.13 5.07 -16.19
CA ALA A 341 -35.00 5.90 -14.98
C ALA A 341 -33.55 6.27 -14.65
N GLN A 342 -32.61 5.32 -14.73
CA GLN A 342 -31.19 5.62 -14.49
C GLN A 342 -30.60 6.58 -15.51
N TRP A 343 -30.97 6.42 -16.79
CA TRP A 343 -30.47 7.27 -17.86
C TRP A 343 -31.02 8.69 -17.76
N ASP A 344 -32.28 8.83 -17.37
CA ASP A 344 -32.95 10.12 -17.20
C ASP A 344 -32.40 10.85 -15.97
N ALA A 345 -32.22 10.14 -14.84
CA ALA A 345 -31.56 10.67 -13.65
C ALA A 345 -30.11 11.11 -13.94
N LEU A 346 -29.38 10.33 -14.74
CA LEU A 346 -28.02 10.70 -15.17
C LEU A 346 -28.01 11.91 -16.12
N GLY A 347 -29.03 12.03 -16.97
CA GLY A 347 -29.24 13.21 -17.81
C GLY A 347 -29.48 14.47 -16.98
N GLU A 348 -30.27 14.36 -15.91
CA GLU A 348 -30.48 15.47 -14.97
C GLU A 348 -29.18 15.88 -14.26
N VAL A 349 -28.36 14.90 -13.83
CA VAL A 349 -27.02 15.19 -13.27
C VAL A 349 -26.18 15.98 -14.28
N VAL A 350 -26.12 15.55 -15.54
CA VAL A 350 -25.34 16.25 -16.58
C VAL A 350 -25.86 17.65 -16.82
N ARG A 351 -27.18 17.84 -16.90
CA ARG A 351 -27.80 19.16 -17.05
C ARG A 351 -27.44 20.09 -15.89
N ARG A 352 -27.50 19.61 -14.64
CA ARG A 352 -27.12 20.41 -13.46
C ARG A 352 -25.62 20.74 -13.43
N LEU A 353 -24.78 19.81 -13.88
CA LEU A 353 -23.34 20.09 -14.03
C LEU A 353 -23.07 21.20 -15.04
N ASP A 354 -23.86 21.31 -16.11
CA ASP A 354 -23.72 22.38 -17.09
C ASP A 354 -24.08 23.75 -16.51
N VAL A 355 -25.14 23.82 -15.70
CA VAL A 355 -25.53 25.04 -14.99
C VAL A 355 -24.44 25.50 -14.02
N VAL A 356 -23.99 24.60 -13.13
CA VAL A 356 -22.94 24.91 -12.14
C VAL A 356 -21.60 25.25 -12.81
N ALA A 357 -21.27 24.60 -13.93
CA ALA A 357 -20.06 24.92 -14.69
C ALA A 357 -20.13 26.30 -15.35
N ALA A 358 -21.29 26.68 -15.90
CA ALA A 358 -21.49 28.00 -16.50
C ALA A 358 -21.41 29.13 -15.46
N ALA A 359 -21.93 28.91 -14.24
CA ALA A 359 -21.78 29.85 -13.13
C ALA A 359 -20.30 30.07 -12.77
N ALA A 360 -19.54 28.98 -12.59
CA ALA A 360 -18.12 29.05 -12.26
C ALA A 360 -17.24 29.71 -13.35
N GLU A 361 -17.66 29.63 -14.63
CA GLU A 361 -16.97 30.34 -15.73
C GLU A 361 -17.18 31.85 -15.65
N ARG A 362 -18.39 32.32 -15.28
CA ARG A 362 -18.69 33.76 -15.08
C ARG A 362 -17.86 34.39 -13.96
N ASP A 363 -17.58 33.62 -12.90
CA ASP A 363 -16.78 34.08 -11.75
C ASP A 363 -15.29 34.22 -12.07
N GLY A 364 -14.76 33.37 -12.94
CA GLY A 364 -13.35 33.40 -13.33
C GLY A 364 -12.99 34.64 -14.15
N GLU A 365 -13.97 35.22 -14.84
CA GLU A 365 -13.81 36.39 -15.70
C GLU A 365 -14.11 37.71 -14.98
N LYS A 366 -14.86 37.68 -13.87
CA LYS A 366 -15.21 38.86 -13.08
C LYS A 366 -14.53 38.83 -11.70
N MET A 367 -13.51 39.68 -11.52
CA MET A 367 -13.01 40.09 -10.19
C MET A 367 -14.01 41.03 -9.46
N ALA A 368 -15.31 40.81 -9.65
CA ALA A 368 -16.36 41.65 -9.08
C ALA A 368 -16.95 40.96 -7.84
N GLU A 369 -17.20 41.76 -6.80
CA GLU A 369 -17.92 41.37 -5.60
C GLU A 369 -19.30 40.84 -6.01
N LYS A 370 -19.58 39.56 -5.74
CA LYS A 370 -20.87 38.95 -6.07
C LYS A 370 -21.97 39.59 -5.24
N GLY A 371 -23.10 39.89 -5.86
CA GLY A 371 -24.28 40.29 -5.11
C GLY A 371 -24.82 39.11 -4.29
N ALA A 372 -25.45 39.39 -3.14
CA ALA A 372 -26.05 38.35 -2.29
C ALA A 372 -27.04 37.44 -3.06
N GLU A 373 -27.79 38.01 -4.01
CA GLU A 373 -28.73 37.27 -4.87
C GLU A 373 -28.02 36.25 -5.78
N GLU A 374 -26.85 36.60 -6.35
CA GLU A 374 -26.06 35.68 -7.19
C GLU A 374 -25.45 34.55 -6.36
N GLU A 375 -25.00 34.84 -5.13
CA GLU A 375 -24.49 33.82 -4.22
C GLU A 375 -25.57 32.83 -3.78
N GLU A 376 -26.79 33.32 -3.53
CA GLU A 376 -27.94 32.48 -3.20
C GLU A 376 -28.34 31.58 -4.37
N GLU A 377 -28.41 32.11 -5.60
CA GLU A 377 -28.73 31.34 -6.81
C GLU A 377 -27.73 30.20 -7.03
N GLU A 378 -26.43 30.48 -6.90
CA GLU A 378 -25.40 29.44 -7.03
C GLU A 378 -25.47 28.39 -5.92
N ASP A 379 -25.87 28.77 -4.71
CA ASP A 379 -26.07 27.82 -3.63
C ASP A 379 -27.26 26.90 -3.89
N LEU A 380 -28.34 27.45 -4.46
CA LEU A 380 -29.47 26.67 -4.93
C LEU A 380 -29.06 25.69 -6.05
N ASP A 381 -28.30 26.14 -7.05
CA ASP A 381 -27.80 25.28 -8.12
C ASP A 381 -26.91 24.14 -7.60
N ARG A 382 -26.05 24.42 -6.62
CA ARG A 382 -25.24 23.39 -5.95
C ARG A 382 -26.12 22.38 -5.19
N LYS A 383 -27.15 22.84 -4.47
CA LYS A 383 -28.09 21.96 -3.75
C LYS A 383 -28.89 21.07 -4.71
N GLU A 384 -29.30 21.63 -5.83
CA GLU A 384 -30.04 20.89 -6.85
C GLU A 384 -29.14 19.86 -7.57
N LEU A 385 -27.87 20.18 -7.82
CA LEU A 385 -26.88 19.21 -8.28
C LEU A 385 -26.70 18.08 -7.25
N ASP A 386 -26.56 18.42 -5.97
CA ASP A 386 -26.42 17.45 -4.88
C ASP A 386 -27.65 16.51 -4.80
N LYS A 387 -28.86 17.07 -5.00
CA LYS A 387 -30.09 16.28 -5.09
C LYS A 387 -30.07 15.34 -6.30
N ALA A 388 -29.73 15.84 -7.49
CA ALA A 388 -29.68 15.01 -8.70
C ALA A 388 -28.65 13.87 -8.58
N VAL A 389 -27.47 14.16 -8.01
CA VAL A 389 -26.43 13.15 -7.76
C VAL A 389 -26.94 12.10 -6.78
N PHE A 390 -27.58 12.51 -5.68
CA PHE A 390 -28.17 11.59 -4.71
C PHE A 390 -29.24 10.70 -5.35
N ASP A 391 -30.17 11.28 -6.10
CA ASP A 391 -31.26 10.56 -6.78
C ASP A 391 -30.70 9.52 -7.77
N PHE A 392 -29.67 9.87 -8.54
CA PHE A 392 -28.97 8.91 -9.42
C PHE A 392 -28.28 7.79 -8.64
N CYS A 393 -27.63 8.10 -7.51
CA CYS A 393 -27.01 7.09 -6.65
C CYS A 393 -28.05 6.09 -6.14
N ILE A 394 -29.18 6.58 -5.63
CA ILE A 394 -30.29 5.74 -5.14
C ILE A 394 -30.91 4.92 -6.27
N CYS A 395 -31.12 5.52 -7.44
CA CYS A 395 -31.63 4.81 -8.62
C CYS A 395 -30.69 3.67 -9.07
N SER A 396 -29.38 3.89 -8.96
CA SER A 396 -28.36 2.89 -9.28
C SER A 396 -28.31 1.75 -8.26
N LEU A 397 -28.45 2.05 -6.96
CA LEU A 397 -28.44 1.07 -5.88
C LEU A 397 -29.73 0.23 -5.84
N LYS A 398 -30.90 0.85 -6.07
CA LYS A 398 -32.21 0.17 -6.00
C LYS A 398 -32.55 -0.66 -7.24
N GLN A 399 -31.66 -0.75 -8.23
CA GLN A 399 -31.93 -1.54 -9.43
C GLN A 399 -32.10 -3.03 -9.10
N LYS A 400 -33.25 -3.58 -9.50
CA LYS A 400 -33.52 -5.03 -9.40
C LYS A 400 -32.55 -5.81 -10.29
N LEU A 401 -31.92 -6.84 -9.71
CA LEU A 401 -31.00 -7.71 -10.42
C LEU A 401 -31.77 -8.82 -11.16
N GLY A 402 -31.53 -8.96 -12.46
CA GLY A 402 -32.01 -10.09 -13.26
C GLY A 402 -30.94 -11.17 -13.40
N ARG A 403 -31.20 -12.18 -14.26
CA ARG A 403 -30.26 -13.28 -14.55
C ARG A 403 -28.90 -12.81 -15.09
N LYS A 404 -28.85 -11.61 -15.69
CA LYS A 404 -27.62 -10.98 -16.21
C LYS A 404 -27.15 -9.89 -15.24
N SER A 405 -26.37 -10.28 -14.24
CA SER A 405 -25.94 -9.37 -13.16
C SER A 405 -25.18 -8.13 -13.67
N TYR A 406 -24.44 -8.23 -14.77
CA TYR A 406 -23.69 -7.10 -15.35
C TYR A 406 -24.50 -6.16 -16.24
N ASP A 407 -25.81 -6.39 -16.40
CA ASP A 407 -26.71 -5.36 -16.93
C ASP A 407 -26.98 -4.26 -15.88
N ASN A 408 -26.59 -4.48 -14.62
CA ASN A 408 -26.51 -3.44 -13.60
C ASN A 408 -25.18 -2.65 -13.79
N PRO A 409 -25.22 -1.32 -13.98
CA PRO A 409 -24.05 -0.52 -14.27
C PRO A 409 -23.08 -0.44 -13.08
N LEU A 410 -23.58 -0.52 -11.84
CA LEU A 410 -22.75 -0.56 -10.63
C LEU A 410 -21.95 -1.87 -10.59
N LEU A 411 -22.61 -3.02 -10.77
CA LEU A 411 -21.94 -4.33 -10.83
C LEU A 411 -20.99 -4.44 -12.02
N HIS A 412 -21.38 -3.91 -13.19
CA HIS A 412 -20.49 -3.77 -14.34
C HIS A 412 -19.22 -2.99 -13.95
N PHE A 413 -19.37 -1.85 -13.26
CA PHE A 413 -18.23 -1.02 -12.89
C PHE A 413 -17.34 -1.67 -11.82
N THR A 414 -17.87 -2.52 -10.94
CA THR A 414 -17.02 -3.32 -10.04
C THR A 414 -16.05 -4.23 -10.81
N ALA A 415 -16.44 -4.72 -11.98
CA ALA A 415 -15.55 -5.46 -12.86
C ALA A 415 -14.50 -4.54 -13.50
N VAL A 416 -14.87 -3.31 -13.86
CA VAL A 416 -13.92 -2.30 -14.38
C VAL A 416 -12.86 -1.95 -13.32
N LEU A 417 -13.23 -1.84 -12.04
CA LEU A 417 -12.27 -1.63 -10.95
C LEU A 417 -11.32 -2.81 -10.73
N GLY A 418 -11.68 -4.01 -11.20
CA GLY A 418 -10.84 -5.19 -11.14
C GLY A 418 -9.66 -5.16 -12.13
N ILE A 419 -9.70 -4.29 -13.13
CA ILE A 419 -8.65 -4.16 -14.16
C ILE A 419 -7.40 -3.56 -13.54
N ASP A 420 -6.23 -4.09 -13.87
CA ASP A 420 -4.95 -3.54 -13.43
C ASP A 420 -4.63 -2.17 -14.06
N ARG A 421 -3.54 -1.51 -13.61
CA ARG A 421 -3.17 -0.18 -14.11
C ARG A 421 -2.75 -0.19 -15.58
N ALA A 422 -2.21 -1.30 -16.07
CA ALA A 422 -1.80 -1.45 -17.46
C ALA A 422 -2.99 -1.71 -18.41
N GLY A 423 -4.13 -2.14 -17.88
CA GLY A 423 -5.27 -2.60 -18.68
C GLY A 423 -5.04 -3.98 -19.31
N GLU A 424 -4.00 -4.70 -18.88
CA GLU A 424 -3.58 -5.97 -19.48
C GLU A 424 -4.10 -7.17 -18.70
N GLY A 425 -4.12 -7.06 -17.38
CA GLY A 425 -4.50 -8.12 -16.46
C GLY A 425 -5.59 -7.69 -15.46
N TRP A 426 -5.56 -8.35 -14.31
CA TRP A 426 -6.48 -8.12 -13.20
C TRP A 426 -5.69 -7.79 -11.94
N ILE A 427 -6.23 -6.94 -11.08
CA ILE A 427 -5.62 -6.66 -9.78
C ILE A 427 -5.62 -7.92 -8.89
N PRO A 428 -4.74 -8.00 -7.88
CA PRO A 428 -4.69 -9.14 -6.97
C PRO A 428 -6.00 -9.38 -6.19
N SER A 429 -6.32 -10.64 -5.91
CA SER A 429 -7.58 -11.06 -5.26
C SER A 429 -7.93 -10.30 -3.98
N HIS A 430 -6.93 -10.03 -3.13
CA HIS A 430 -7.12 -9.33 -1.86
C HIS A 430 -7.58 -7.87 -2.03
N SER A 431 -7.36 -7.28 -3.21
CA SER A 431 -7.76 -5.91 -3.52
C SER A 431 -9.24 -5.80 -3.92
N HIS A 432 -9.88 -6.88 -4.39
CA HIS A 432 -11.30 -6.84 -4.78
C HIS A 432 -12.21 -6.57 -3.58
N THR A 433 -11.93 -7.21 -2.44
CA THR A 433 -12.70 -7.00 -1.19
C THR A 433 -12.69 -5.54 -0.76
N ARG A 434 -11.60 -4.81 -1.02
CA ARG A 434 -11.45 -3.41 -0.58
C ARG A 434 -12.43 -2.47 -1.29
N PHE A 435 -12.53 -2.52 -2.63
CA PHE A 435 -13.45 -1.63 -3.35
C PHE A 435 -14.91 -2.07 -3.21
N LEU A 436 -15.18 -3.38 -3.07
CA LEU A 436 -16.53 -3.87 -2.81
C LEU A 436 -17.02 -3.42 -1.43
N ALA A 437 -16.14 -3.44 -0.41
CA ALA A 437 -16.45 -2.86 0.90
C ALA A 437 -16.74 -1.35 0.80
N GLY A 438 -16.06 -0.65 -0.11
CA GLY A 438 -16.34 0.76 -0.41
C GLY A 438 -17.75 0.99 -0.96
N PHE A 439 -18.15 0.25 -1.99
CA PHE A 439 -19.52 0.33 -2.52
C PHE A 439 -20.58 -0.05 -1.50
N LEU A 440 -20.36 -1.11 -0.72
CA LEU A 440 -21.30 -1.52 0.32
C LEU A 440 -21.45 -0.45 1.39
N TRP A 441 -20.34 0.14 1.83
CA TRP A 441 -20.38 1.19 2.85
C TRP A 441 -21.06 2.46 2.32
N CYS A 442 -20.67 2.97 1.14
CA CYS A 442 -21.30 4.14 0.53
C CYS A 442 -22.80 3.89 0.29
N GLY A 443 -23.15 2.71 -0.22
CA GLY A 443 -24.55 2.33 -0.48
C GLY A 443 -25.40 2.33 0.80
N ARG A 444 -24.87 1.77 1.91
CA ARG A 444 -25.56 1.78 3.21
C ARG A 444 -25.77 3.21 3.74
N VAL A 445 -24.74 4.06 3.65
CA VAL A 445 -24.82 5.46 4.06
C VAL A 445 -25.87 6.22 3.23
N LEU A 446 -25.88 6.04 1.92
CA LEU A 446 -26.84 6.71 1.03
C LEU A 446 -28.28 6.26 1.30
N MET A 447 -28.49 4.97 1.56
CA MET A 447 -29.83 4.41 1.80
C MET A 447 -30.46 4.86 3.13
N LEU A 448 -29.67 5.39 4.07
CA LEU A 448 -30.19 6.00 5.30
C LEU A 448 -30.89 7.33 5.05
N GLU A 449 -30.64 7.97 3.91
CA GLU A 449 -31.19 9.30 3.61
C GLU A 449 -32.55 9.26 2.89
N GLY A 450 -32.98 8.08 2.44
CA GLY A 450 -34.17 7.89 1.60
C GLY A 450 -35.51 7.78 2.34
#